data_AF-A0A9E4VD89-F1
#
_entry.id   AF-A0A9E4VD89-F1
#
_cell.length_a   1.000
_cell.length_b   1.000
_cell.length_c   1.000
_cell.angle_alpha   90.00
_cell.angle_beta   90.00
_cell.angle_gamma   90.00
#
_symmetry.space_group_name_H-M   'P 1'
#
loop_
_entity.id
_entity.type
_entity.pdbx_description
1 polymer ?
#
loop_
_entity_poly.entity_id
_entity_poly.type
_entity_poly.pdbx_seq_one_letter_code
_entity_poly.pdbx_strand_id
1 'polypeptide(L)'
;MNIHALDPSELAGRRNEILDHFSRIDKEFDRRRGENRLLVKGGDIQWESASRVHPTQQEGHLLARIISPELGFNIHTFRVFKRQIGGGGVDGAFHTHGDAVKYYLEGKGKEIIDDQEVEVSPGDLAFIPANIWHGTENTGDEPMVFIAFHQIPGTHLPVPASWQYHADDLAGRESLDSRLGKMEQEDPAAMDSAALYSWRQHLLHELGVLDDEFNRRREAKRYLVPRNEVPWETPADNQTVTLIAPELGFDIHTLQLSIRVVPPGYSDDTSHSHGEAVHYYLSGQGHQIVGDES
;
A
#
# COMPACT_ATOMS: atom_id res chain seq x y z
N MET A 1 20.51 4.27 -25.90
CA MET A 1 21.19 3.04 -26.36
C MET A 1 20.11 2.08 -26.82
N ASN A 2 20.20 1.52 -28.03
CA ASN A 2 19.18 0.59 -28.53
C ASN A 2 19.44 -0.80 -27.91
N ILE A 3 18.68 -1.17 -26.88
CA ILE A 3 18.83 -2.45 -26.18
C ILE A 3 18.61 -3.64 -27.13
N HIS A 4 17.83 -3.45 -28.21
CA HIS A 4 17.52 -4.50 -29.19
C HIS A 4 18.68 -4.83 -30.13
N ALA A 5 19.75 -4.02 -30.11
CA ALA A 5 20.93 -4.25 -30.92
C ALA A 5 22.04 -5.02 -30.19
N LEU A 6 21.85 -5.31 -28.89
CA LEU A 6 22.83 -6.04 -28.08
C LEU A 6 22.70 -7.54 -28.27
N ASP A 7 23.84 -8.23 -28.34
CA ASP A 7 23.85 -9.69 -28.30
C ASP A 7 23.60 -10.23 -26.88
N PRO A 8 23.34 -11.54 -26.70
CA PRO A 8 23.06 -12.11 -25.38
C PRO A 8 24.17 -11.90 -24.33
N SER A 9 25.44 -11.87 -24.75
CA SER A 9 26.58 -11.65 -23.85
C SER A 9 26.64 -10.18 -23.41
N GLU A 10 26.43 -9.26 -24.34
CA GLU A 10 26.34 -7.82 -24.07
C GLU A 10 25.15 -7.48 -23.15
N LEU A 11 24.00 -8.12 -23.37
CA LEU A 11 22.82 -8.00 -22.50
C LEU A 11 23.10 -8.50 -21.08
N ALA A 12 23.71 -9.68 -20.95
CA ALA A 12 24.08 -10.23 -19.65
C ALA A 12 25.12 -9.36 -18.93
N GLY A 13 26.13 -8.88 -19.66
CA GLY A 13 27.14 -7.95 -19.14
C GLY A 13 26.50 -6.65 -18.63
N ARG A 14 25.60 -6.05 -19.40
CA ARG A 14 24.87 -4.85 -18.99
C ARG A 14 23.98 -5.09 -17.77
N ARG A 15 23.28 -6.22 -17.72
CA ARG A 15 22.46 -6.60 -16.56
C ARG A 15 23.32 -6.73 -15.30
N ASN A 16 24.46 -7.40 -15.39
CA ASN A 16 25.36 -7.57 -14.26
C ASN A 16 25.93 -6.24 -13.77
N GLU A 17 26.35 -5.36 -14.69
CA GLU A 17 26.80 -4.01 -14.36
C GLU A 17 25.73 -3.24 -13.56
N ILE A 18 24.48 -3.25 -14.02
CA ILE A 18 23.36 -2.60 -13.32
C ILE A 18 23.14 -3.24 -11.94
N LEU A 19 23.16 -4.58 -11.85
CA LEU A 19 22.96 -5.29 -10.59
C LEU A 19 24.06 -5.03 -9.56
N ASP A 20 25.31 -4.90 -10.01
CA ASP A 20 26.44 -4.58 -9.13
C ASP A 20 26.28 -3.19 -8.51
N HIS A 21 25.89 -2.20 -9.32
CA HIS A 21 25.59 -0.86 -8.83
C HIS A 21 24.35 -0.83 -7.93
N PHE A 22 23.28 -1.53 -8.33
CA PHE A 22 22.05 -1.65 -7.55
C PHE A 22 22.30 -2.29 -6.18
N SER A 23 23.05 -3.40 -6.12
CA SER A 23 23.38 -4.08 -4.86
C SER A 23 24.14 -3.18 -3.87
N ARG A 24 25.02 -2.31 -4.37
CA ARG A 24 25.75 -1.35 -3.51
C ARG A 24 24.81 -0.31 -2.90
N ILE A 25 23.81 0.13 -3.67
CA ILE A 25 22.78 1.04 -3.19
C ILE A 25 21.91 0.31 -2.16
N ASP A 26 21.41 -0.89 -2.48
CA ASP A 26 20.58 -1.69 -1.56
C ASP A 26 21.27 -1.96 -0.22
N LYS A 27 22.58 -2.25 -0.21
CA LYS A 27 23.34 -2.39 1.05
C LYS A 27 23.33 -1.12 1.91
N GLU A 28 23.34 0.06 1.29
CA GLU A 28 23.22 1.31 2.03
C GLU A 28 21.78 1.52 2.55
N PHE A 29 20.76 1.13 1.77
CA PHE A 29 19.38 1.10 2.26
C PHE A 29 19.24 0.16 3.46
N ASP A 30 19.79 -1.06 3.40
CA ASP A 30 19.79 -2.03 4.52
C ASP A 30 20.46 -1.45 5.76
N ARG A 31 21.63 -0.80 5.59
CA ARG A 31 22.33 -0.14 6.69
C ARG A 31 21.46 0.92 7.36
N ARG A 32 20.77 1.74 6.56
CA ARG A 32 19.88 2.81 7.08
C ARG A 32 18.63 2.25 7.73
N ARG A 33 18.01 1.17 7.20
CA ARG A 33 16.89 0.50 7.89
C ARG A 33 17.25 0.13 9.33
N GLY A 34 18.51 -0.24 9.59
CA GLY A 34 19.03 -0.51 10.93
C GLY A 34 19.01 0.67 11.91
N GLU A 35 18.78 1.90 11.45
CA GLU A 35 18.54 3.07 12.30
C GLU A 35 17.16 3.01 12.99
N ASN A 36 16.25 2.16 12.50
CA ASN A 36 14.94 1.86 13.08
C ASN A 36 14.14 3.11 13.49
N ARG A 37 14.15 4.16 12.66
CA ARG A 37 13.33 5.35 12.91
C ARG A 37 11.86 4.97 12.90
N LEU A 38 11.11 5.45 13.91
CA LEU A 38 9.68 5.18 14.05
C LEU A 38 8.79 6.37 13.67
N LEU A 39 9.33 7.60 13.72
CA LEU A 39 8.51 8.82 13.59
C LEU A 39 9.20 9.94 12.80
N VAL A 40 8.39 10.69 12.04
CA VAL A 40 8.73 12.02 11.52
C VAL A 40 7.80 13.05 12.15
N LYS A 41 8.34 14.10 12.78
CA LYS A 41 7.51 15.21 13.24
C LYS A 41 7.16 16.10 12.05
N GLY A 42 5.97 16.70 12.07
CA GLY A 42 5.50 17.54 10.96
C GLY A 42 6.47 18.67 10.56
N GLY A 43 7.15 19.27 11.55
CA GLY A 43 8.15 20.32 11.32
C GLY A 43 9.46 19.84 10.68
N ASP A 44 9.73 18.53 10.68
CA ASP A 44 10.94 17.95 10.10
C ASP A 44 10.78 17.63 8.61
N ILE A 45 9.56 17.68 8.07
CA ILE A 45 9.26 17.38 6.67
C ILE A 45 9.88 18.46 5.77
N GLN A 46 10.89 18.07 4.99
CA GLN A 46 11.60 18.97 4.08
C GLN A 46 11.07 18.86 2.66
N TRP A 47 10.72 20.01 2.09
CA TRP A 47 10.34 20.13 0.68
C TRP A 47 11.56 20.32 -0.21
N GLU A 48 11.59 19.61 -1.33
CA GLU A 48 12.61 19.74 -2.35
C GLU A 48 11.96 19.92 -3.73
N SER A 49 12.74 20.42 -4.69
CA SER A 49 12.32 20.43 -6.09
C SER A 49 12.10 19.01 -6.61
N ALA A 50 10.93 18.74 -7.19
CA ALA A 50 10.61 17.44 -7.77
C ALA A 50 11.51 17.07 -8.96
N SER A 51 12.18 18.05 -9.58
CA SER A 51 13.16 17.83 -10.65
C SER A 51 14.37 16.99 -10.24
N ARG A 52 14.62 16.78 -8.94
CA ARG A 52 15.70 15.91 -8.44
C ARG A 52 15.40 14.41 -8.58
N VAL A 53 14.13 14.05 -8.78
CA VAL A 53 13.66 12.67 -8.68
C VAL A 53 12.90 12.19 -9.90
N HIS A 54 12.29 13.11 -10.66
CA HIS A 54 11.59 12.78 -11.90
C HIS A 54 12.29 13.39 -13.13
N PRO A 55 12.42 12.63 -14.23
CA PRO A 55 13.22 13.02 -15.40
C PRO A 55 12.53 14.01 -16.36
N THR A 56 11.33 14.51 -16.04
CA THR A 56 10.50 15.32 -16.95
C THR A 56 10.24 16.74 -16.43
N GLN A 57 9.36 17.52 -17.08
CA GLN A 57 9.01 18.89 -16.68
C GLN A 57 8.42 18.91 -15.26
N GLN A 58 9.19 19.46 -14.31
CA GLN A 58 8.90 19.49 -12.88
C GLN A 58 9.14 20.89 -12.30
N GLU A 59 9.12 21.91 -13.14
CA GLU A 59 9.31 23.29 -12.71
C GLU A 59 8.08 23.77 -11.92
N GLY A 60 8.30 24.37 -10.76
CA GLY A 60 7.21 24.75 -9.84
C GLY A 60 6.59 23.58 -9.07
N HIS A 61 7.20 22.40 -9.10
CA HIS A 61 6.73 21.19 -8.42
C HIS A 61 7.62 20.81 -7.25
N LEU A 62 7.02 20.43 -6.11
CA LEU A 62 7.76 20.04 -4.90
C LEU A 62 7.47 18.59 -4.48
N LEU A 63 8.43 17.98 -3.83
CA LEU A 63 8.32 16.66 -3.22
C LEU A 63 8.96 16.68 -1.82
N ALA A 64 8.31 16.03 -0.86
CA ALA A 64 8.86 15.81 0.47
C ALA A 64 8.75 14.33 0.82
N ARG A 65 9.87 13.65 1.03
CA ARG A 65 9.87 12.26 1.52
C ARG A 65 9.54 12.26 3.02
N ILE A 66 8.67 11.36 3.44
CA ILE A 66 8.27 11.22 4.84
C ILE A 66 8.83 9.91 5.39
N ILE A 67 8.39 8.77 4.87
CA ILE A 67 8.81 7.45 5.32
C ILE A 67 9.37 6.70 4.13
N SER A 68 10.65 6.37 4.18
CA SER A 68 11.35 5.61 3.14
C SER A 68 12.61 4.98 3.74
N PRO A 69 13.09 3.84 3.23
CA PRO A 69 14.22 3.16 3.86
C PRO A 69 15.53 3.95 3.82
N GLU A 70 15.74 4.81 2.81
CA GLU A 70 16.88 5.75 2.78
C GLU A 70 16.83 6.83 3.86
N LEU A 71 15.69 7.01 4.52
CA LEU A 71 15.53 7.95 5.63
C LEU A 71 15.75 7.29 6.99
N GLY A 72 16.00 5.98 7.05
CA GLY A 72 16.25 5.26 8.30
C GLY A 72 15.06 4.45 8.83
N PHE A 73 13.96 4.37 8.06
CA PHE A 73 12.79 3.58 8.42
C PHE A 73 12.98 2.12 8.02
N ASN A 74 12.69 1.20 8.93
CA ASN A 74 12.79 -0.24 8.66
C ASN A 74 11.56 -0.75 7.90
N ILE A 75 11.42 -0.31 6.64
CA ILE A 75 10.30 -0.62 5.75
C ILE A 75 10.80 -1.18 4.41
N HIS A 76 10.06 -2.13 3.84
CA HIS A 76 10.47 -2.91 2.68
C HIS A 76 9.44 -2.89 1.56
N THR A 77 8.16 -2.67 1.86
CA THR A 77 7.08 -2.86 0.89
C THR A 77 6.56 -1.55 0.31
N PHE A 78 6.51 -0.47 1.07
CA PHE A 78 5.99 0.83 0.60
C PHE A 78 6.81 2.02 1.11
N ARG A 79 6.55 3.19 0.51
CA ARG A 79 7.08 4.48 0.96
C ARG A 79 5.99 5.54 0.99
N VAL A 80 6.22 6.59 1.78
CA VAL A 80 5.29 7.71 1.96
C VAL A 80 5.96 9.03 1.66
N PHE A 81 5.31 9.85 0.83
CA PHE A 81 5.81 11.17 0.45
C PHE A 81 4.65 12.15 0.24
N LYS A 82 4.93 13.44 0.37
CA LYS A 82 4.05 14.52 -0.10
C LYS A 82 4.51 15.03 -1.44
N ARG A 83 3.54 15.45 -2.24
CA ARG A 83 3.74 16.02 -3.56
C ARG A 83 2.96 17.33 -3.66
N GLN A 84 3.58 18.34 -4.26
CA GLN A 84 2.91 19.59 -4.65
C GLN A 84 3.02 19.80 -6.16
N ILE A 85 1.89 20.03 -6.81
CA ILE A 85 1.81 20.39 -8.23
C ILE A 85 1.40 21.86 -8.31
N GLY A 86 2.17 22.66 -9.05
CA GLY A 86 1.86 24.08 -9.28
C GLY A 86 0.55 24.26 -10.04
N GLY A 87 -0.06 25.44 -9.97
CA GLY A 87 -1.31 25.76 -10.68
C GLY A 87 -1.22 25.49 -12.18
N GLY A 88 -2.26 24.86 -12.75
CA GLY A 88 -2.31 24.42 -14.15
C GLY A 88 -1.27 23.37 -14.52
N GLY A 89 -0.52 22.85 -13.55
CA GLY A 89 0.53 21.88 -13.75
C GLY A 89 -0.02 20.46 -13.91
N VAL A 90 0.65 19.68 -14.72
CA VAL A 90 0.48 18.22 -14.77
C VAL A 90 1.70 17.61 -14.11
N ASP A 91 1.53 16.59 -13.28
CA ASP A 91 2.65 15.79 -12.79
C ASP A 91 3.33 15.18 -14.01
N GLY A 92 4.44 15.79 -14.43
CA GLY A 92 4.96 15.71 -15.80
C GLY A 92 5.48 14.34 -16.23
N ALA A 93 5.26 13.28 -15.46
CA ALA A 93 5.57 11.91 -15.86
C ALA A 93 4.30 11.06 -15.71
N PHE A 94 3.57 10.86 -16.80
CA PHE A 94 2.67 9.72 -16.90
C PHE A 94 3.54 8.46 -16.76
N HIS A 95 3.28 7.62 -15.76
CA HIS A 95 4.13 6.47 -15.45
C HIS A 95 3.33 5.33 -14.84
N THR A 96 4.00 4.21 -14.57
CA THR A 96 3.40 3.06 -13.91
C THR A 96 4.37 2.47 -12.89
N HIS A 97 3.82 1.89 -11.82
CA HIS A 97 4.54 1.22 -10.74
C HIS A 97 3.57 0.33 -9.95
N GLY A 98 3.95 -0.18 -8.77
CA GLY A 98 3.05 -0.95 -7.89
C GLY A 98 1.88 -0.13 -7.35
N ASP A 99 1.10 -0.70 -6.43
CA ASP A 99 -0.09 -0.04 -5.90
C ASP A 99 0.25 1.32 -5.26
N ALA A 100 -0.63 2.31 -5.43
CA ALA A 100 -0.54 3.57 -4.72
C ALA A 100 -1.89 4.07 -4.22
N VAL A 101 -1.86 4.79 -3.10
CA VAL A 101 -3.00 5.50 -2.54
C VAL A 101 -2.58 6.95 -2.32
N LYS A 102 -3.41 7.89 -2.76
CA LYS A 102 -3.23 9.33 -2.57
C LYS A 102 -4.34 9.89 -1.70
N TYR A 103 -3.99 10.73 -0.74
CA TYR A 103 -4.93 11.56 0.01
C TYR A 103 -4.69 13.03 -0.30
N TYR A 104 -5.70 13.73 -0.80
CA TYR A 104 -5.58 15.13 -1.22
C TYR A 104 -5.77 16.05 -0.01
N LEU A 105 -4.80 16.94 0.17
CA LEU A 105 -4.74 17.88 1.28
C LEU A 105 -5.19 19.28 0.86
N GLU A 106 -4.78 19.73 -0.33
CA GLU A 106 -4.99 21.10 -0.81
C GLU A 106 -5.17 21.12 -2.34
N GLY A 107 -5.79 22.19 -2.85
CA GLY A 107 -6.01 22.42 -4.29
C GLY A 107 -7.16 21.59 -4.88
N LYS A 108 -7.27 21.60 -6.21
CA LYS A 108 -8.28 20.83 -6.98
C LYS A 108 -7.67 20.32 -8.27
N GLY A 109 -8.13 19.18 -8.76
CA GLY A 109 -7.49 18.55 -9.91
C GLY A 109 -8.21 17.30 -10.35
N LYS A 110 -7.49 16.48 -11.13
CA LYS A 110 -7.93 15.15 -11.54
C LYS A 110 -6.79 14.15 -11.46
N GLU A 111 -7.12 12.91 -11.11
CA GLU A 111 -6.29 11.74 -11.38
C GLU A 111 -6.64 11.18 -12.74
N ILE A 112 -5.62 10.82 -13.49
CA ILE A 112 -5.74 10.15 -14.78
C ILE A 112 -5.24 8.73 -14.54
N ILE A 113 -6.10 7.72 -14.68
CA ILE A 113 -5.80 6.30 -14.44
C ILE A 113 -6.26 5.53 -15.67
N ASP A 114 -5.33 5.03 -16.46
CA ASP A 114 -5.58 4.47 -17.79
C ASP A 114 -6.34 5.44 -18.69
N ASP A 115 -7.58 5.10 -19.07
CA ASP A 115 -8.49 5.92 -19.88
C ASP A 115 -9.47 6.76 -19.03
N GLN A 116 -9.39 6.68 -17.71
CA GLN A 116 -10.32 7.34 -16.79
C GLN A 116 -9.72 8.62 -16.22
N GLU A 117 -10.55 9.66 -16.14
CA GLU A 117 -10.26 10.89 -15.43
C GLU A 117 -11.21 11.03 -14.23
N VAL A 118 -10.63 11.17 -13.03
CA VAL A 118 -11.36 11.24 -11.77
C VAL A 118 -11.06 12.57 -11.10
N GLU A 119 -12.07 13.43 -10.94
CA GLU A 119 -11.91 14.68 -10.19
C GLU A 119 -11.56 14.40 -8.72
N VAL A 120 -10.64 15.18 -8.19
CA VAL A 120 -10.15 15.05 -6.81
C VAL A 120 -10.04 16.41 -6.13
N SER A 121 -10.41 16.42 -4.85
CA SER A 121 -10.44 17.61 -4.00
C SER A 121 -9.99 17.27 -2.58
N PRO A 122 -9.75 18.28 -1.72
CA PRO A 122 -9.25 18.04 -0.37
C PRO A 122 -10.18 17.13 0.43
N GLY A 123 -9.60 16.10 1.04
CA GLY A 123 -10.29 15.04 1.77
C GLY A 123 -10.59 13.77 0.98
N ASP A 124 -10.46 13.79 -0.35
CA ASP A 124 -10.68 12.61 -1.18
C ASP A 124 -9.48 11.65 -1.11
N LEU A 125 -9.74 10.36 -1.32
CA LEU A 125 -8.72 9.31 -1.42
C LEU A 125 -8.79 8.66 -2.80
N ALA A 126 -7.68 8.66 -3.52
CA ALA A 126 -7.55 7.94 -4.78
C ALA A 126 -6.70 6.68 -4.62
N PHE A 127 -7.17 5.56 -5.18
CA PHE A 127 -6.40 4.35 -5.37
C PHE A 127 -5.94 4.25 -6.83
N ILE A 128 -4.65 3.97 -7.01
CA ILE A 128 -3.99 3.78 -8.29
C ILE A 128 -3.49 2.33 -8.32
N PRO A 129 -4.07 1.47 -9.17
CA PRO A 129 -3.66 0.07 -9.22
C PRO A 129 -2.26 -0.14 -9.75
N ALA A 130 -1.64 -1.23 -9.29
CA ALA A 130 -0.35 -1.67 -9.80
C ALA A 130 -0.36 -1.86 -11.33
N ASN A 131 0.76 -1.49 -11.96
CA ASN A 131 1.04 -1.65 -13.38
C ASN A 131 0.04 -0.94 -14.32
N ILE A 132 -0.73 0.02 -13.82
CA ILE A 132 -1.56 0.92 -14.63
C ILE A 132 -0.85 2.24 -14.85
N TRP A 133 -0.94 2.77 -16.08
CA TRP A 133 -0.43 4.10 -16.40
C TRP A 133 -1.28 5.17 -15.74
N HIS A 134 -0.65 6.12 -15.06
CA HIS A 134 -1.37 7.15 -14.33
C HIS A 134 -0.60 8.47 -14.23
N GLY A 135 -1.32 9.54 -13.88
CA GLY A 135 -0.79 10.87 -13.61
C GLY A 135 -1.78 11.74 -12.85
N THR A 136 -1.31 12.86 -12.30
CA THR A 136 -2.14 13.84 -11.59
C THR A 136 -2.08 15.18 -12.32
N GLU A 137 -3.23 15.82 -12.52
CA GLU A 137 -3.31 17.18 -13.08
C GLU A 137 -3.93 18.13 -12.05
N ASN A 138 -3.29 19.26 -11.84
CA ASN A 138 -3.85 20.39 -11.11
C ASN A 138 -4.66 21.27 -12.07
N THR A 139 -5.98 21.27 -11.90
CA THR A 139 -6.92 22.03 -12.74
C THR A 139 -7.23 23.43 -12.18
N GLY A 140 -6.61 23.80 -11.06
CA GLY A 140 -6.71 25.13 -10.46
C GLY A 140 -5.48 26.00 -10.69
N ASP A 141 -5.59 27.27 -10.30
CA ASP A 141 -4.49 28.25 -10.40
C ASP A 141 -3.56 28.23 -9.18
N GLU A 142 -4.01 27.64 -8.06
CA GLU A 142 -3.25 27.50 -6.82
C GLU A 142 -2.60 26.11 -6.72
N PRO A 143 -1.53 25.93 -5.92
CA PRO A 143 -0.91 24.63 -5.73
C PRO A 143 -1.88 23.56 -5.22
N MET A 144 -1.75 22.35 -5.77
CA MET A 144 -2.38 21.14 -5.25
C MET A 144 -1.36 20.37 -4.42
N VAL A 145 -1.78 19.84 -3.27
CA VAL A 145 -0.93 19.03 -2.38
C VAL A 145 -1.62 17.71 -2.06
N PHE A 146 -0.88 16.60 -2.15
CA PHE A 146 -1.34 15.29 -1.69
C PHE A 146 -0.23 14.53 -0.96
N ILE A 147 -0.62 13.57 -0.13
CA ILE A 147 0.26 12.53 0.42
C ILE A 147 0.01 11.23 -0.32
N ALA A 148 1.07 10.52 -0.68
CA ALA A 148 1.01 9.25 -1.39
C ALA A 148 1.69 8.14 -0.59
N PHE A 149 0.99 7.02 -0.46
CA PHE A 149 1.48 5.75 0.04
C PHE A 149 1.60 4.85 -1.17
N HIS A 150 2.79 4.42 -1.53
CA HIS A 150 2.90 3.52 -2.67
C HIS A 150 3.98 2.48 -2.49
N GLN A 151 3.71 1.34 -3.09
CA GLN A 151 4.61 0.21 -3.11
C GLN A 151 5.98 0.64 -3.66
N ILE A 152 7.05 0.22 -2.98
CA ILE A 152 8.41 0.45 -3.45
C ILE A 152 8.59 -0.31 -4.78
N PRO A 153 8.92 0.38 -5.89
CA PRO A 153 9.10 -0.29 -7.18
C PRO A 153 10.15 -1.41 -7.10
N GLY A 154 9.86 -2.54 -7.72
CA GLY A 154 10.74 -3.72 -7.71
C GLY A 154 10.52 -4.69 -6.55
N THR A 155 9.64 -4.35 -5.59
CA THR A 155 9.16 -5.33 -4.61
C THR A 155 8.22 -6.34 -5.30
N HIS A 156 8.38 -7.62 -5.01
CA HIS A 156 7.53 -8.64 -5.59
C HIS A 156 6.12 -8.56 -5.00
N LEU A 157 5.13 -8.71 -5.87
CA LEU A 157 3.76 -9.04 -5.50
C LEU A 157 3.71 -10.55 -5.23
N PRO A 158 3.53 -11.02 -3.99
CA PRO A 158 3.16 -12.41 -3.78
C PRO A 158 1.75 -12.60 -4.35
N VAL A 159 1.61 -13.38 -5.42
CA VAL A 159 0.32 -13.88 -5.87
C VAL A 159 0.19 -15.29 -5.31
N PRO A 160 -0.65 -15.53 -4.28
CA PRO A 160 -0.88 -16.88 -3.78
C PRO A 160 -1.45 -17.75 -4.91
N ALA A 161 -0.91 -18.96 -5.09
CA ALA A 161 -1.58 -19.96 -5.91
C ALA A 161 -2.74 -20.53 -5.10
N SER A 162 -3.98 -20.22 -5.51
CA SER A 162 -5.17 -20.79 -4.89
C SER A 162 -5.18 -22.32 -5.05
N TRP A 163 -5.35 -23.05 -3.96
CA TRP A 163 -5.60 -24.48 -3.99
C TRP A 163 -7.08 -24.69 -3.76
N GLN A 164 -7.84 -25.33 -4.65
CA GLN A 164 -9.28 -25.49 -4.45
C GLN A 164 -9.80 -26.88 -4.87
N TYR A 165 -10.82 -27.36 -4.15
CA TYR A 165 -11.61 -28.53 -4.53
C TYR A 165 -12.84 -28.09 -5.33
N HIS A 166 -13.41 -28.99 -6.14
CA HIS A 166 -14.69 -28.72 -6.78
C HIS A 166 -15.80 -28.69 -5.73
N ALA A 167 -16.82 -27.84 -5.91
CA ALA A 167 -17.93 -27.71 -4.95
C ALA A 167 -18.64 -29.06 -4.68
N ASP A 168 -18.75 -29.90 -5.71
CA ASP A 168 -19.36 -31.23 -5.60
C ASP A 168 -18.58 -32.18 -4.67
N ASP A 169 -17.24 -32.03 -4.58
CA ASP A 169 -16.39 -32.86 -3.71
C ASP A 169 -16.53 -32.53 -2.22
N LEU A 170 -17.13 -31.37 -1.93
CA LEU A 170 -17.35 -30.82 -0.59
C LEU A 170 -18.78 -31.03 -0.11
N ALA A 171 -19.69 -31.49 -0.97
CA ALA A 171 -21.09 -31.73 -0.61
C ALA A 171 -21.19 -32.73 0.57
N GLY A 172 -21.86 -32.30 1.64
CA GLY A 172 -22.04 -33.11 2.86
C GLY A 172 -20.81 -33.22 3.76
N ARG A 173 -19.75 -32.44 3.50
CA ARG A 173 -18.61 -32.32 4.41
C ARG A 173 -18.89 -31.32 5.54
N GLU A 174 -18.02 -31.37 6.55
CA GLU A 174 -18.00 -30.45 7.69
C GLU A 174 -17.93 -28.98 7.24
N SER A 175 -18.65 -28.09 7.91
CA SER A 175 -18.61 -26.65 7.65
C SER A 175 -17.31 -26.01 8.12
N LEU A 176 -16.94 -24.87 7.52
CA LEU A 176 -15.79 -24.08 7.94
C LEU A 176 -15.83 -23.74 9.43
N ASP A 177 -16.95 -23.22 9.93
CA ASP A 177 -17.10 -22.84 11.35
C ASP A 177 -16.90 -24.02 12.31
N SER A 178 -17.47 -25.18 11.98
CA SER A 178 -17.29 -26.41 12.77
C SER A 178 -15.82 -26.81 12.82
N ARG A 179 -15.12 -26.70 11.69
CA ARG A 179 -13.71 -27.02 11.60
C ARG A 179 -12.87 -26.03 12.40
N LEU A 180 -13.06 -24.72 12.21
CA LEU A 180 -12.31 -23.70 12.95
C LEU A 180 -12.48 -23.89 14.46
N GLY A 181 -13.69 -24.16 14.94
CA GLY A 181 -13.94 -24.45 16.36
C GLY A 181 -13.23 -25.70 16.88
N LYS A 182 -12.97 -26.72 16.04
CA LYS A 182 -12.10 -27.85 16.40
C LYS A 182 -10.63 -27.46 16.40
N MET A 183 -10.19 -26.72 15.38
CA MET A 183 -8.81 -26.28 15.24
C MET A 183 -8.34 -25.45 16.44
N GLU A 184 -9.22 -24.62 17.01
CA GLU A 184 -8.94 -23.84 18.22
C GLU A 184 -8.61 -24.72 19.46
N GLN A 185 -9.08 -25.97 19.49
CA GLN A 185 -8.94 -26.86 20.63
C GLN A 185 -7.80 -27.87 20.48
N GLU A 186 -7.18 -27.96 19.30
CA GLU A 186 -6.09 -28.90 19.04
C GLU A 186 -4.75 -28.19 18.90
N ASP A 187 -3.69 -28.86 19.35
CA ASP A 187 -2.32 -28.38 19.18
C ASP A 187 -1.71 -28.93 17.88
N PRO A 188 -1.42 -28.09 16.87
CA PRO A 188 -0.81 -28.54 15.62
C PRO A 188 0.52 -29.28 15.83
N ALA A 189 1.28 -28.97 16.90
CA ALA A 189 2.55 -29.65 17.18
C ALA A 189 2.37 -31.11 17.61
N ALA A 190 1.19 -31.47 18.11
CA ALA A 190 0.86 -32.83 18.54
C ALA A 190 0.23 -33.69 17.44
N MET A 191 -0.11 -33.10 16.29
CA MET A 191 -0.75 -33.79 15.17
C MET A 191 0.24 -34.61 14.34
N ASP A 192 -0.25 -35.69 13.75
CA ASP A 192 0.52 -36.40 12.74
C ASP A 192 0.61 -35.62 11.41
N SER A 193 1.53 -36.04 10.55
CA SER A 193 1.78 -35.38 9.26
C SER A 193 0.55 -35.37 8.34
N ALA A 194 -0.31 -36.38 8.41
CA ALA A 194 -1.47 -36.48 7.53
C ALA A 194 -2.58 -35.54 7.98
N ALA A 195 -2.81 -35.43 9.29
CA ALA A 195 -3.70 -34.46 9.89
C ALA A 195 -3.26 -33.03 9.58
N LEU A 196 -1.98 -32.70 9.83
CA LEU A 196 -1.41 -31.38 9.51
C LEU A 196 -1.57 -31.02 8.04
N TYR A 197 -1.22 -31.95 7.14
CA TYR A 197 -1.36 -31.73 5.71
C TYR A 197 -2.82 -31.50 5.34
N SER A 198 -3.74 -32.35 5.81
CA SER A 198 -5.17 -32.22 5.55
C SER A 198 -5.71 -30.87 6.03
N TRP A 199 -5.38 -30.46 7.26
CA TRP A 199 -5.82 -29.20 7.84
C TRP A 199 -5.33 -28.01 7.02
N ARG A 200 -4.05 -28.01 6.65
CA ARG A 200 -3.47 -26.99 5.77
C ARG A 200 -4.17 -26.95 4.41
N GLN A 201 -4.43 -28.09 3.78
CA GLN A 201 -5.08 -28.13 2.46
C GLN A 201 -6.50 -27.57 2.50
N HIS A 202 -7.25 -27.82 3.58
CA HIS A 202 -8.58 -27.24 3.71
C HIS A 202 -8.53 -25.73 3.95
N LEU A 203 -7.62 -25.24 4.80
CA LEU A 203 -7.46 -23.79 4.94
C LEU A 203 -7.06 -23.13 3.62
N LEU A 204 -6.18 -23.75 2.84
CA LEU A 204 -5.83 -23.24 1.51
C LEU A 204 -7.01 -23.24 0.54
N HIS A 205 -7.92 -24.22 0.65
CA HIS A 205 -9.17 -24.22 -0.10
C HIS A 205 -10.06 -23.03 0.25
N GLU A 206 -10.33 -22.84 1.53
CA GLU A 206 -11.19 -21.76 2.00
C GLU A 206 -10.58 -20.39 1.67
N LEU A 207 -9.27 -20.24 1.82
CA LEU A 207 -8.53 -19.05 1.37
C LEU A 207 -8.66 -18.85 -0.14
N GLY A 208 -8.54 -19.91 -0.95
CA GLY A 208 -8.71 -19.83 -2.40
C GLY A 208 -10.11 -19.35 -2.82
N VAL A 209 -11.15 -19.83 -2.13
CA VAL A 209 -12.54 -19.38 -2.36
C VAL A 209 -12.71 -17.89 -2.01
N LEU A 210 -12.11 -17.45 -0.89
CA LEU A 210 -12.13 -16.03 -0.50
C LEU A 210 -11.33 -15.15 -1.47
N ASP A 211 -10.16 -15.62 -1.93
CA ASP A 211 -9.34 -14.93 -2.90
C ASP A 211 -10.08 -14.75 -4.24
N ASP A 212 -10.85 -15.75 -4.69
CA ASP A 212 -11.69 -15.65 -5.89
C ASP A 212 -12.82 -14.62 -5.70
N GLU A 213 -13.45 -14.58 -4.54
CA GLU A 213 -14.44 -13.54 -4.23
C GLU A 213 -13.80 -12.14 -4.20
N PHE A 214 -12.60 -12.01 -3.65
CA PHE A 214 -11.84 -10.76 -3.66
C PHE A 214 -11.49 -10.36 -5.10
N ASN A 215 -11.00 -11.28 -5.92
CA ASN A 215 -10.73 -11.06 -7.33
C ASN A 215 -11.98 -10.60 -8.08
N ARG A 216 -13.12 -11.26 -7.88
CA ARG A 216 -14.41 -10.85 -8.46
C ARG A 216 -14.80 -9.44 -8.02
N ARG A 217 -14.54 -9.05 -6.77
CA ARG A 217 -14.82 -7.68 -6.30
C ARG A 217 -13.87 -6.65 -6.90
N ARG A 218 -12.59 -6.97 -7.07
CA ARG A 218 -11.59 -6.09 -7.74
C ARG A 218 -12.03 -5.69 -9.14
N GLU A 219 -12.79 -6.53 -9.84
CA GLU A 219 -13.35 -6.22 -11.17
C GLU A 219 -14.25 -4.96 -11.18
N ALA A 220 -14.78 -4.55 -10.01
CA ALA A 220 -15.52 -3.30 -9.88
C ALA A 220 -14.65 -2.06 -10.12
N LYS A 221 -13.32 -2.19 -10.03
CA LYS A 221 -12.34 -1.15 -10.34
C LYS A 221 -12.67 0.18 -9.68
N ARG A 222 -12.90 0.17 -8.36
CA ARG A 222 -13.06 1.42 -7.61
C ARG A 222 -11.72 2.14 -7.52
N TYR A 223 -11.74 3.44 -7.78
CA TYR A 223 -10.55 4.29 -7.75
C TYR A 223 -10.63 5.43 -6.74
N LEU A 224 -11.83 5.77 -6.24
CA LEU A 224 -12.05 6.94 -5.40
C LEU A 224 -12.87 6.58 -4.16
N VAL A 225 -12.44 7.08 -3.00
CA VAL A 225 -13.30 7.27 -1.82
C VAL A 225 -13.53 8.77 -1.67
N PRO A 226 -14.74 9.27 -1.99
CA PRO A 226 -15.12 10.65 -1.76
C PRO A 226 -15.04 11.02 -0.27
N ARG A 227 -14.61 12.24 0.04
CA ARG A 227 -14.46 12.73 1.42
C ARG A 227 -15.71 12.63 2.29
N ASN A 228 -16.90 12.66 1.69
CA ASN A 228 -18.19 12.54 2.37
C ASN A 228 -18.58 11.08 2.66
N GLU A 229 -17.87 10.11 2.07
CA GLU A 229 -17.98 8.69 2.41
C GLU A 229 -16.96 8.28 3.48
N VAL A 230 -15.97 9.14 3.78
CA VAL A 230 -15.02 8.91 4.87
C VAL A 230 -15.71 9.15 6.23
N PRO A 231 -15.78 8.15 7.11
CA PRO A 231 -16.44 8.29 8.41
C PRO A 231 -15.49 9.00 9.39
N TRP A 232 -15.65 10.31 9.48
CA TRP A 232 -14.92 11.17 10.41
C TRP A 232 -15.37 11.03 11.88
N GLU A 233 -16.36 10.16 12.13
CA GLU A 233 -16.88 9.79 13.44
C GLU A 233 -16.87 8.26 13.55
N THR A 234 -16.45 7.71 14.70
CA THR A 234 -16.44 6.27 14.96
C THR A 234 -17.59 5.84 15.86
N PRO A 235 -18.22 4.68 15.61
CA PRO A 235 -19.11 4.03 16.58
C PRO A 235 -18.36 3.73 17.90
N ALA A 236 -19.09 3.61 19.01
CA ALA A 236 -18.52 3.29 20.33
C ALA A 236 -17.78 1.93 20.35
N ASP A 237 -18.07 1.08 19.36
CA ASP A 237 -17.79 -0.34 19.29
C ASP A 237 -16.85 -0.73 18.13
N ASN A 238 -16.43 0.21 17.27
CA ASN A 238 -15.32 0.00 16.34
C ASN A 238 -14.62 1.30 15.94
N GLN A 239 -13.33 1.41 16.24
CA GLN A 239 -12.56 2.64 16.00
C GLN A 239 -11.92 2.72 14.62
N THR A 240 -11.86 1.62 13.88
CA THR A 240 -11.15 1.53 12.61
C THR A 240 -12.12 1.20 11.49
N VAL A 241 -12.12 2.02 10.44
CA VAL A 241 -12.91 1.78 9.24
C VAL A 241 -12.01 1.61 8.03
N THR A 242 -12.14 0.48 7.34
CA THR A 242 -11.46 0.22 6.07
C THR A 242 -12.01 1.14 4.98
N LEU A 243 -11.12 1.81 4.25
CA LEU A 243 -11.45 2.71 3.16
C LEU A 243 -11.09 2.14 1.80
N ILE A 244 -9.90 1.52 1.69
CA ILE A 244 -9.40 0.94 0.45
C ILE A 244 -8.90 -0.47 0.75
N ALA A 245 -9.58 -1.46 0.18
CA ALA A 245 -9.32 -2.88 0.34
C ALA A 245 -9.99 -3.68 -0.79
N PRO A 246 -9.52 -4.90 -1.11
CA PRO A 246 -10.06 -5.68 -2.21
C PRO A 246 -11.54 -6.05 -2.02
N GLU A 247 -11.97 -6.34 -0.79
CA GLU A 247 -13.36 -6.66 -0.46
C GLU A 247 -14.32 -5.49 -0.64
N LEU A 248 -13.80 -4.26 -0.76
CA LEU A 248 -14.56 -3.06 -1.06
C LEU A 248 -14.63 -2.77 -2.56
N GLY A 249 -13.95 -3.54 -3.41
CA GLY A 249 -13.95 -3.41 -4.86
C GLY A 249 -12.80 -2.58 -5.44
N PHE A 250 -11.77 -2.30 -4.63
CA PHE A 250 -10.53 -1.69 -5.11
C PHE A 250 -9.59 -2.77 -5.64
N ASP A 251 -8.97 -2.51 -6.80
CA ASP A 251 -8.03 -3.45 -7.44
C ASP A 251 -6.63 -3.47 -6.78
N ILE A 252 -6.61 -3.59 -5.45
CA ILE A 252 -5.41 -3.47 -4.60
C ILE A 252 -4.91 -4.83 -4.13
N HIS A 253 -3.58 -4.98 -4.07
CA HIS A 253 -2.93 -6.25 -3.81
C HIS A 253 -1.88 -6.20 -2.69
N THR A 254 -1.35 -5.02 -2.35
CA THR A 254 -0.18 -4.91 -1.46
C THR A 254 -0.41 -4.20 -0.14
N LEU A 255 -1.43 -3.36 -0.06
CA LEU A 255 -1.72 -2.59 1.14
C LEU A 255 -3.22 -2.42 1.31
N GLN A 256 -3.62 -2.12 2.54
CA GLN A 256 -4.98 -1.73 2.90
C GLN A 256 -4.90 -0.36 3.54
N LEU A 257 -5.88 0.50 3.26
CA LEU A 257 -6.02 1.77 3.96
C LEU A 257 -7.25 1.73 4.86
N SER A 258 -7.05 2.14 6.10
CA SER A 258 -8.14 2.39 7.06
C SER A 258 -7.97 3.75 7.72
N ILE A 259 -9.08 4.35 8.13
CA ILE A 259 -9.09 5.49 9.04
C ILE A 259 -9.41 5.03 10.46
N ARG A 260 -8.77 5.67 11.43
CA ARG A 260 -9.07 5.47 12.85
C ARG A 260 -9.40 6.81 13.51
N VAL A 261 -10.50 6.85 14.25
CA VAL A 261 -10.86 8.02 15.09
C VAL A 261 -10.79 7.61 16.55
N VAL A 262 -9.92 8.27 17.30
CA VAL A 262 -9.67 8.02 18.73
C VAL A 262 -10.35 9.13 19.55
N PRO A 263 -11.40 8.83 20.34
CA PRO A 263 -12.09 9.82 21.14
C PRO A 263 -11.21 10.43 22.25
N PRO A 264 -11.51 11.67 22.71
CA PRO A 264 -10.79 12.26 23.85
C PRO A 264 -10.83 11.36 25.09
N GLY A 265 -9.66 11.09 25.68
CA GLY A 265 -9.52 10.26 26.88
C GLY A 265 -9.59 8.76 26.62
N TYR A 266 -9.75 8.31 25.37
CA TYR A 266 -9.68 6.89 25.02
C TYR A 266 -8.23 6.41 24.99
N SER A 267 -7.99 5.22 25.55
CA SER A 267 -6.75 4.44 25.45
C SER A 267 -7.09 3.10 24.82
N ASP A 268 -6.30 2.67 23.84
CA ASP A 268 -6.37 1.30 23.32
C ASP A 268 -5.33 0.45 24.04
N ASP A 269 -5.80 -0.47 24.87
CA ASP A 269 -4.92 -1.35 25.64
C ASP A 269 -4.63 -2.66 24.87
N THR A 270 -5.12 -2.79 23.63
CA THR A 270 -4.96 -3.98 22.79
C THR A 270 -3.65 -3.94 22.03
N SER A 271 -2.66 -4.70 22.49
CA SER A 271 -1.42 -4.92 21.76
C SER A 271 -1.60 -6.00 20.69
N HIS A 272 -1.08 -5.75 19.48
CA HIS A 272 -1.05 -6.72 18.39
C HIS A 272 0.21 -6.56 17.55
N SER A 273 0.50 -7.52 16.69
CA SER A 273 1.55 -7.45 15.69
C SER A 273 0.99 -7.71 14.30
N HIS A 274 1.58 -7.07 13.30
CA HIS A 274 1.26 -7.24 11.89
C HIS A 274 2.55 -7.07 11.08
N GLY A 275 2.44 -7.04 9.75
CA GLY A 275 3.54 -6.66 8.87
C GLY A 275 3.92 -5.19 9.01
N GLU A 276 4.11 -4.49 7.90
CA GLU A 276 4.47 -3.07 7.91
C GLU A 276 3.21 -2.21 7.95
N ALA A 277 3.19 -1.18 8.80
CA ALA A 277 2.13 -0.17 8.82
C ALA A 277 2.70 1.22 9.02
N VAL A 278 1.97 2.21 8.52
CA VAL A 278 2.27 3.63 8.74
C VAL A 278 0.98 4.34 9.13
N HIS A 279 1.09 5.19 10.14
CA HIS A 279 0.02 6.10 10.54
C HIS A 279 0.37 7.52 10.12
N TYR A 280 -0.55 8.17 9.39
CA TYR A 280 -0.52 9.61 9.15
C TYR A 280 -1.60 10.27 9.99
N TYR A 281 -1.19 11.09 10.97
CA TYR A 281 -2.10 11.76 11.88
C TYR A 281 -2.70 13.00 11.20
N LEU A 282 -4.00 12.92 10.88
CA LEU A 282 -4.72 13.99 10.19
C LEU A 282 -5.04 15.18 11.09
N SER A 283 -5.34 14.92 12.37
CA SER A 283 -5.67 15.95 13.36
C SER A 283 -5.52 15.42 14.78
N GLY A 284 -5.51 16.33 15.77
CA GLY A 284 -5.46 15.98 17.19
C GLY A 284 -4.04 15.79 17.73
N GLN A 285 -3.95 15.32 18.97
CA GLN A 285 -2.70 15.03 19.67
C GLN A 285 -2.86 13.80 20.54
N GLY A 286 -1.81 13.02 20.70
CA GLY A 286 -1.81 11.78 21.47
C GLY A 286 -0.41 11.17 21.57
N HIS A 287 -0.34 9.96 22.10
CA HIS A 287 0.85 9.13 22.13
C HIS A 287 0.53 7.76 21.53
N GLN A 288 1.53 7.10 20.92
CA GLN A 288 1.41 5.76 20.39
C GLN A 288 2.61 4.97 20.91
N ILE A 289 2.33 3.78 21.45
CA ILE A 289 3.38 2.87 21.89
C ILE A 289 3.66 1.87 20.76
N VAL A 290 4.94 1.71 20.40
CA VAL A 290 5.41 0.74 19.40
C VAL A 290 6.55 -0.05 20.01
N GLY A 291 6.28 -1.32 20.35
CA GLY A 291 7.21 -2.12 21.15
C GLY A 291 7.42 -1.50 22.53
N ASP A 292 8.66 -1.16 22.86
CA ASP A 292 9.04 -0.53 24.13
C ASP A 292 9.15 1.02 24.01
N GLU A 293 8.88 1.59 22.84
CA GLU A 293 8.98 3.04 22.57
C GLU A 293 7.60 3.73 22.64
N SER A 294 7.56 4.97 23.14
CA SER A 294 6.35 5.81 23.29
C SER A 294 6.50 7.20 22.67
#